data_AF-A0A0D3IXI8-F1
#
_entry.id   AF-A0A0D3IXI8-F1
#
_cell.length_a   1.000
_cell.length_b   1.000
_cell.length_c   1.000
_cell.angle_alpha   90.00
_cell.angle_beta   90.00
_cell.angle_gamma   90.00
#
_symmetry.space_group_name_H-M   'P 1'
#
loop_
_entity.id
_entity.type
_entity.pdbx_description
1 polymer ?
#
loop_
_entity_poly.entity_id
_entity_poly.type
_entity_poly.pdbx_seq_one_letter_code
_entity_poly.pdbx_strand_id
1 'polypeptide(L)'
;MHQALVGYPYFVGSLTYTAGAYMGYYEVINVGRADRRLFGCTGATPAGFWGTTLYLIGALCFNVCCAATFVSPDTPEGEKLVSVWMEGVAGTVGSLLFVLAALIEWAHNADATPRQRVFWLCSSYFLGSVLFLVGSGATLVFGVCECARPELTIWWIDFPYCAGAVLFLFGAWVTTRMWKAEQFGLAFMNEINNFAPTAPNSRTPEDATQKAATAVYMAFAAVSLLDFCSLSAWHAHEIGGVHHPIIFSEEFLTTTTNFVAAHSLLLLVTVVHRSPAVSPYKYLMWLMQLVALLYLSSITLRWLKYFTDPRYFTDTPSDHEPEVEGGLWEQKEALEAGSGVEFTFRE
;
A
#
# COMPACT_ATOMS: atom_id res chain seq x y z
N MET A 1 -1.64 12.42 14.86
CA MET A 1 -0.98 12.50 13.53
C MET A 1 -0.05 11.32 13.20
N HIS A 2 0.78 10.84 14.14
CA HIS A 2 1.66 9.67 13.96
C HIS A 2 0.92 8.40 13.49
N GLN A 3 -0.27 8.14 14.04
CA GLN A 3 -1.14 7.04 13.59
C GLN A 3 -1.54 7.15 12.11
N ALA A 4 -1.72 8.36 11.57
CA ALA A 4 -2.15 8.54 10.18
C ALA A 4 -1.01 8.28 9.18
N LEU A 5 0.25 8.56 9.58
CA LEU A 5 1.44 8.26 8.76
C LEU A 5 1.71 6.76 8.60
N VAL A 6 1.21 5.94 9.53
CA VAL A 6 1.38 4.48 9.51
C VAL A 6 0.09 3.79 9.08
N GLY A 7 -1.01 4.10 9.76
CA GLY A 7 -2.32 3.47 9.55
C GLY A 7 -2.88 3.67 8.15
N TYR A 8 -2.73 4.86 7.55
CA TYR A 8 -3.31 5.12 6.23
C TYR A 8 -2.59 4.30 5.14
N PRO A 9 -1.25 4.30 5.05
CA PRO A 9 -0.55 3.39 4.15
C PRO A 9 -0.89 1.91 4.36
N TYR A 10 -0.99 1.46 5.61
CA TYR A 10 -1.34 0.07 5.92
C TYR A 10 -2.74 -0.27 5.41
N PHE A 11 -3.72 0.61 5.61
CA PHE A 11 -5.08 0.41 5.13
C PHE A 11 -5.20 0.46 3.61
N VAL A 12 -4.60 1.45 2.95
CA VAL A 12 -4.62 1.48 1.47
C VAL A 12 -3.87 0.27 0.90
N GLY A 13 -2.75 -0.11 1.52
CA GLY A 13 -2.03 -1.35 1.22
C GLY A 13 -2.92 -2.59 1.34
N SER A 14 -3.68 -2.74 2.42
CA SER A 14 -4.58 -3.89 2.63
C SER A 14 -5.71 -3.94 1.60
N LEU A 15 -6.25 -2.79 1.19
CA LEU A 15 -7.23 -2.70 0.10
C LEU A 15 -6.64 -3.14 -1.25
N THR A 16 -5.44 -2.68 -1.59
CA THR A 16 -4.77 -3.09 -2.83
C THR A 16 -4.44 -4.58 -2.83
N TYR A 17 -4.01 -5.12 -1.69
CA TYR A 17 -3.80 -6.56 -1.51
C TYR A 17 -5.11 -7.35 -1.68
N THR A 18 -6.21 -6.85 -1.11
CA THR A 18 -7.55 -7.46 -1.26
C THR A 18 -7.98 -7.50 -2.73
N ALA A 19 -7.78 -6.41 -3.47
CA ALA A 19 -8.06 -6.36 -4.89
C ALA A 19 -7.21 -7.40 -5.66
N GLY A 20 -5.91 -7.50 -5.35
CA GLY A 20 -5.03 -8.53 -5.92
C GLY A 20 -5.47 -9.95 -5.60
N ALA A 21 -5.85 -10.22 -4.33
CA ALA A 21 -6.36 -11.52 -3.90
C ALA A 21 -7.68 -11.89 -4.61
N TYR A 22 -8.58 -10.91 -4.79
CA TYR A 22 -9.81 -11.10 -5.57
C TYR A 22 -9.51 -11.40 -7.03
N MET A 23 -8.56 -10.70 -7.67
CA MET A 23 -8.18 -10.98 -9.05
C MET A 23 -7.60 -12.39 -9.20
N GLY A 24 -6.79 -12.85 -8.23
CA GLY A 24 -6.30 -14.23 -8.20
C GLY A 24 -7.42 -15.26 -8.07
N TYR A 25 -8.36 -15.02 -7.15
CA TYR A 25 -9.56 -15.86 -6.99
C TYR A 25 -10.43 -15.87 -8.26
N TYR A 26 -10.69 -14.69 -8.83
CA TYR A 26 -11.49 -14.50 -10.03
C TYR A 26 -10.92 -15.29 -11.20
N GLU A 27 -9.60 -15.26 -11.36
CA GLU A 27 -8.94 -16.03 -12.41
C GLU A 27 -9.09 -17.53 -12.14
N VAL A 28 -8.80 -18.03 -10.94
CA VAL A 28 -8.94 -19.45 -10.55
C VAL A 28 -10.33 -20.02 -10.87
N ILE A 29 -11.40 -19.28 -10.57
CA ILE A 29 -12.78 -19.77 -10.79
C ILE A 29 -13.20 -19.76 -12.26
N ASN A 30 -12.50 -18.97 -13.09
CA ASN A 30 -12.84 -18.74 -14.49
C ASN A 30 -11.87 -19.38 -15.49
N VAL A 31 -10.72 -19.90 -15.06
CA VAL A 31 -9.78 -20.62 -15.94
C VAL A 31 -10.54 -21.72 -16.71
N GLY A 32 -10.41 -21.69 -18.04
CA GLY A 32 -11.01 -22.69 -18.95
C GLY A 32 -12.53 -22.58 -19.15
N ARG A 33 -13.19 -21.51 -18.65
CA ARG A 33 -14.64 -21.30 -18.83
C ARG A 33 -14.94 -20.28 -19.93
N ALA A 34 -15.96 -20.56 -20.74
CA ALA A 34 -16.49 -19.60 -21.71
C ALA A 34 -17.27 -18.47 -21.03
N ASP A 35 -18.12 -18.82 -20.07
CA ASP A 35 -18.90 -17.86 -19.29
C ASP A 35 -18.17 -17.46 -18.00
N ARG A 36 -17.82 -16.18 -17.89
CA ARG A 36 -17.15 -15.64 -16.72
C ARG A 36 -18.14 -15.41 -15.58
N ARG A 37 -17.76 -15.86 -14.38
CA ARG A 37 -18.51 -15.71 -13.13
C ARG A 37 -17.76 -14.78 -12.20
N LEU A 38 -18.48 -13.90 -11.53
CA LEU A 38 -17.89 -13.02 -10.51
C LEU A 38 -17.55 -13.76 -9.22
N PHE A 39 -18.31 -14.81 -8.91
CA PHE A 39 -18.13 -15.67 -7.73
C PHE A 39 -18.42 -17.13 -8.07
N GLY A 40 -17.77 -18.04 -7.36
CA GLY A 40 -17.93 -19.48 -7.52
C GLY A 40 -17.47 -20.28 -6.30
N CYS A 41 -17.96 -21.51 -6.17
CA CYS A 41 -17.58 -22.43 -5.09
C CYS A 41 -16.57 -23.49 -5.56
N THR A 42 -16.09 -23.39 -6.80
CA THR A 42 -15.12 -24.30 -7.40
C THR A 42 -14.17 -23.53 -8.32
N GLY A 43 -12.95 -24.02 -8.46
CA GLY A 43 -11.93 -23.50 -9.38
C GLY A 43 -11.32 -24.59 -10.26
N ALA A 44 -10.34 -24.23 -11.06
CA ALA A 44 -9.62 -25.17 -11.92
C ALA A 44 -9.01 -26.34 -11.13
N THR A 45 -8.47 -26.06 -9.93
CA THR A 45 -8.02 -27.06 -8.97
C THR A 45 -8.56 -26.80 -7.58
N PRO A 46 -8.73 -27.83 -6.74
CA PRO A 46 -9.10 -27.65 -5.33
C PRO A 46 -8.08 -26.79 -4.57
N ALA A 47 -6.78 -27.00 -4.81
CA ALA A 47 -5.71 -26.25 -4.17
C ALA A 47 -5.74 -24.77 -4.57
N GLY A 48 -5.87 -24.46 -5.86
CA GLY A 48 -5.97 -23.09 -6.33
C GLY A 48 -7.22 -22.38 -5.80
N PHE A 49 -8.36 -23.09 -5.79
CA PHE A 49 -9.62 -22.56 -5.26
C PHE A 49 -9.51 -22.21 -3.77
N TRP A 50 -9.09 -23.17 -2.94
CA TRP A 50 -9.00 -22.95 -1.50
C TRP A 50 -7.90 -21.98 -1.14
N GLY A 51 -6.73 -22.04 -1.78
CA GLY A 51 -5.64 -21.10 -1.54
C GLY A 51 -6.04 -19.65 -1.80
N THR A 52 -6.60 -19.36 -2.98
CA THR A 52 -7.04 -17.99 -3.33
C THR A 52 -8.24 -17.52 -2.52
N THR A 53 -9.17 -18.42 -2.18
CA THR A 53 -10.32 -18.09 -1.31
C THR A 53 -9.85 -17.73 0.10
N LEU A 54 -8.92 -18.50 0.68
CA LEU A 54 -8.36 -18.21 2.00
C LEU A 54 -7.58 -16.90 2.02
N TYR A 55 -6.78 -16.61 0.97
CA TYR A 55 -6.14 -15.30 0.83
C TYR A 55 -7.18 -14.16 0.72
N LEU A 56 -8.26 -14.33 -0.04
CA LEU A 56 -9.29 -13.30 -0.17
C LEU A 56 -10.02 -13.04 1.16
N ILE A 57 -10.48 -14.09 1.85
CA ILE A 57 -11.17 -13.95 3.14
C ILE A 57 -10.19 -13.40 4.19
N GLY A 58 -8.94 -13.87 4.20
CA GLY A 58 -7.90 -13.36 5.07
C GLY A 58 -7.68 -11.86 4.87
N ALA A 59 -7.65 -11.40 3.62
CA ALA A 59 -7.48 -9.98 3.29
C ALA A 59 -8.67 -9.14 3.74
N LEU A 60 -9.90 -9.65 3.62
CA LEU A 60 -11.10 -8.98 4.14
C LEU A 60 -11.06 -8.85 5.68
N CYS A 61 -10.64 -9.90 6.40
CA CYS A 61 -10.44 -9.82 7.85
C CYS A 61 -9.33 -8.84 8.22
N PHE A 62 -8.22 -8.83 7.48
CA PHE A 62 -7.10 -7.94 7.71
C PHE A 62 -7.45 -6.47 7.42
N ASN A 63 -8.36 -6.19 6.48
CA ASN A 63 -8.91 -4.85 6.29
C ASN A 63 -9.62 -4.32 7.54
N VAL A 64 -10.31 -5.18 8.30
CA VAL A 64 -10.93 -4.78 9.58
C VAL A 64 -9.86 -4.39 10.59
N CYS A 65 -8.76 -5.14 10.66
CA CYS A 65 -7.59 -4.80 11.47
C CYS A 65 -7.00 -3.44 11.06
N CYS A 66 -6.73 -3.21 9.78
CA CYS A 66 -6.20 -1.93 9.32
C CYS A 66 -7.19 -0.77 9.46
N ALA A 67 -8.51 -1.04 9.38
CA ALA A 67 -9.54 -0.03 9.57
C ALA A 67 -9.65 0.45 11.04
N ALA A 68 -9.09 -0.29 11.99
CA ALA A 68 -9.05 0.08 13.40
C ALA A 68 -8.44 1.48 13.62
N THR A 69 -7.48 1.88 12.77
CA THR A 69 -6.86 3.22 12.82
C THR A 69 -7.82 4.39 12.62
N PHE A 70 -9.02 4.16 12.08
CA PHE A 70 -10.03 5.20 11.85
C PHE A 70 -11.11 5.24 12.94
N VAL A 71 -11.05 4.32 13.90
CA VAL A 71 -11.98 4.28 15.03
C VAL A 71 -11.30 4.97 16.21
N SER A 72 -11.86 6.10 16.66
CA SER A 72 -11.44 6.76 17.90
C SER A 72 -12.33 6.24 19.04
N PRO A 73 -11.83 5.38 19.93
CA PRO A 73 -12.63 4.91 21.05
C PRO A 73 -12.64 5.95 22.18
N ASP A 74 -13.82 6.45 22.52
CA ASP A 74 -14.00 7.40 23.65
C ASP A 74 -14.41 6.68 24.95
N THR A 75 -14.58 5.35 24.91
CA THR A 75 -14.98 4.54 26.07
C THR A 75 -14.07 3.31 26.24
N PRO A 76 -13.96 2.75 27.45
CA PRO A 76 -13.22 1.50 27.68
C PRO A 76 -13.73 0.32 26.84
N GLU A 77 -15.04 0.25 26.57
CA GLU A 77 -15.59 -0.75 25.66
C GLU A 77 -15.14 -0.51 24.21
N GLY A 78 -15.05 0.76 23.79
CA GLY A 78 -14.49 1.15 22.50
C GLY A 78 -13.02 0.75 22.37
N GLU A 79 -12.21 0.96 23.41
CA GLU A 79 -10.80 0.58 23.40
C GLU A 79 -10.63 -0.93 23.23
N LYS A 80 -11.50 -1.73 23.87
CA LYS A 80 -11.56 -3.19 23.69
C LYS A 80 -12.04 -3.58 22.30
N LEU A 81 -13.01 -2.86 21.73
CA LEU A 81 -13.44 -3.07 20.35
C LEU A 81 -12.27 -2.91 19.37
N VAL A 82 -11.49 -1.83 19.50
CA VAL A 82 -10.35 -1.55 18.63
C VAL A 82 -9.21 -2.55 18.86
N SER A 83 -8.66 -2.61 20.06
CA SER A 83 -7.44 -3.38 20.36
C SER A 83 -7.65 -4.90 20.29
N VAL A 84 -8.74 -5.40 20.88
CA VAL A 84 -8.97 -6.85 20.96
C VAL A 84 -9.68 -7.36 19.71
N TRP A 85 -10.79 -6.74 19.31
CA TRP A 85 -11.63 -7.31 18.24
C TRP A 85 -11.15 -6.95 16.85
N MET A 86 -10.89 -5.67 16.58
CA MET A 86 -10.46 -5.24 15.25
C MET A 86 -9.00 -5.60 15.00
N GLU A 87 -8.08 -5.14 15.85
CA GLU A 87 -6.64 -5.40 15.66
C GLU A 87 -6.26 -6.84 16.00
N GLY A 88 -6.60 -7.29 17.21
CA GLY A 88 -6.24 -8.62 17.72
C GLY A 88 -6.92 -9.77 16.97
N VAL A 89 -8.25 -9.89 17.08
CA VAL A 89 -9.03 -11.02 16.55
C VAL A 89 -9.05 -10.98 15.03
N ALA A 90 -9.47 -9.88 14.40
CA ALA A 90 -9.56 -9.84 12.94
C ALA A 90 -8.18 -9.96 12.28
N GLY A 91 -7.14 -9.34 12.87
CA GLY A 91 -5.75 -9.51 12.44
C GLY A 91 -5.30 -10.97 12.56
N THR A 92 -5.55 -11.62 13.70
CA THR A 92 -5.13 -13.02 13.92
C THR A 92 -5.85 -13.99 13.00
N VAL A 93 -7.16 -13.83 12.82
CA VAL A 93 -7.93 -14.66 11.87
C VAL A 93 -7.43 -14.43 10.45
N GLY A 94 -7.23 -13.17 10.04
CA GLY A 94 -6.71 -12.83 8.72
C GLY A 94 -5.34 -13.47 8.45
N SER A 95 -4.39 -13.28 9.36
CA SER A 95 -3.04 -13.84 9.28
C SER A 95 -3.04 -15.37 9.30
N LEU A 96 -3.91 -16.01 10.09
CA LEU A 96 -4.05 -17.46 10.11
C LEU A 96 -4.51 -17.98 8.74
N LEU A 97 -5.51 -17.33 8.13
CA LEU A 97 -5.98 -17.68 6.79
C LEU A 97 -4.88 -17.51 5.73
N PHE A 98 -4.04 -16.47 5.85
CA PHE A 98 -2.86 -16.30 5.00
C PHE A 98 -1.85 -17.43 5.17
N VAL A 99 -1.55 -17.85 6.40
CA VAL A 99 -0.66 -18.99 6.66
C VAL A 99 -1.22 -20.27 6.04
N LEU A 100 -2.51 -20.54 6.22
CA LEU A 100 -3.16 -21.71 5.63
C LEU A 100 -3.13 -21.66 4.10
N ALA A 101 -3.40 -20.50 3.50
CA ALA A 101 -3.30 -20.31 2.05
C ALA A 101 -1.87 -20.57 1.55
N ALA A 102 -0.87 -20.00 2.21
CA ALA A 102 0.55 -20.20 1.87
C ALA A 102 1.01 -21.66 2.05
N LEU A 103 0.47 -22.39 3.03
CA LEU A 103 0.72 -23.82 3.18
C LEU A 103 0.13 -24.63 2.02
N ILE A 104 -1.08 -24.28 1.56
CA ILE A 104 -1.66 -24.89 0.35
C ILE A 104 -0.79 -24.56 -0.88
N GLU A 105 -0.29 -23.33 -0.99
CA GLU A 105 0.63 -22.90 -2.06
C GLU A 105 1.92 -23.75 -2.06
N TRP A 106 2.49 -23.98 -0.88
CA TRP A 106 3.65 -24.84 -0.69
C TRP A 106 3.38 -26.29 -1.05
N ALA A 107 2.26 -26.84 -0.58
CA ALA A 107 1.87 -28.22 -0.89
C ALA A 107 1.61 -28.40 -2.39
N HIS A 108 1.02 -27.41 -3.04
CA HIS A 108 0.81 -27.39 -4.49
C HIS A 108 2.13 -27.34 -5.27
N ASN A 109 3.16 -26.71 -4.69
CA ASN A 109 4.49 -26.53 -5.28
C ASN A 109 5.58 -27.32 -4.52
N ALA A 110 5.27 -28.51 -4.01
CA ALA A 110 6.18 -29.28 -3.15
C ALA A 110 7.54 -29.61 -3.81
N ASP A 111 7.56 -29.74 -5.14
CA ASP A 111 8.77 -30.02 -5.92
C ASP A 111 9.60 -28.76 -6.26
N ALA A 112 9.18 -27.58 -5.79
CA ALA A 112 9.87 -26.33 -6.04
C ALA A 112 11.25 -26.32 -5.38
N THR A 113 12.27 -25.93 -6.15
CA THR A 113 13.66 -25.83 -5.70
C THR A 113 14.11 -24.37 -5.61
N PRO A 114 15.15 -24.03 -4.82
CA PRO A 114 15.68 -22.66 -4.73
C PRO A 114 16.13 -22.03 -6.05
N ARG A 115 16.29 -22.82 -7.12
CA ARG A 115 16.60 -22.33 -8.47
C ARG A 115 15.38 -21.77 -9.19
N GLN A 116 14.17 -22.09 -8.74
CA GLN A 116 12.91 -21.66 -9.32
C GLN A 116 12.36 -20.45 -8.56
N ARG A 117 11.68 -19.56 -9.28
CA ARG A 117 11.10 -18.34 -8.69
C ARG A 117 9.93 -18.64 -7.77
N VAL A 118 9.13 -19.65 -8.11
CA VAL A 118 7.99 -20.07 -7.29
C VAL A 118 8.41 -20.50 -5.89
N PHE A 119 9.60 -21.10 -5.71
CA PHE A 119 10.15 -21.41 -4.39
C PHE A 119 10.29 -20.15 -3.52
N TRP A 120 10.87 -19.08 -4.08
CA TRP A 120 11.07 -17.82 -3.37
C TRP A 120 9.75 -17.11 -3.10
N LEU A 121 8.79 -17.20 -4.02
CA LEU A 121 7.43 -16.70 -3.82
C LEU A 121 6.77 -17.39 -2.63
N CYS A 122 6.62 -18.72 -2.67
CA CYS A 122 6.00 -19.50 -1.61
C CYS A 122 6.70 -19.29 -0.26
N SER A 123 8.05 -19.27 -0.25
CA SER A 123 8.85 -19.04 0.96
C SER A 123 8.54 -17.68 1.58
N SER A 124 8.51 -16.62 0.76
CA SER A 124 8.32 -15.26 1.21
C SER A 124 6.91 -15.00 1.74
N TYR A 125 5.88 -15.49 1.05
CA TYR A 125 4.50 -15.37 1.49
C TYR A 125 4.22 -16.23 2.72
N PHE A 126 4.77 -17.45 2.80
CA PHE A 126 4.63 -18.27 4.00
C PHE A 126 5.28 -17.61 5.22
N LEU A 127 6.57 -17.26 5.13
CA LEU A 127 7.28 -16.66 6.25
C LEU A 127 6.70 -15.29 6.62
N GLY A 128 6.31 -14.48 5.63
CA GLY A 128 5.64 -13.21 5.87
C GLY A 128 4.30 -13.39 6.59
N SER A 129 3.50 -14.40 6.20
CA SER A 129 2.20 -14.68 6.82
C SER A 129 2.37 -15.17 8.26
N VAL A 130 3.41 -15.97 8.53
CA VAL A 130 3.75 -16.40 9.89
C VAL A 130 4.14 -15.21 10.75
N LEU A 131 4.95 -14.28 10.23
CA LEU A 131 5.33 -13.08 10.97
C LEU A 131 4.12 -12.16 11.24
N PHE A 132 3.21 -12.01 10.28
CA PHE A 132 1.95 -11.32 10.53
C PHE A 132 1.10 -12.01 11.59
N LEU A 133 1.07 -13.35 11.61
CA LEU A 133 0.37 -14.11 12.64
C LEU A 133 0.99 -13.92 14.03
N VAL A 134 2.32 -13.88 14.12
CA VAL A 134 3.03 -13.57 15.36
C VAL A 134 2.68 -12.17 15.83
N GLY A 135 2.75 -11.18 14.94
CA GLY A 135 2.41 -9.79 15.24
C GLY A 135 0.97 -9.63 15.74
N SER A 136 -0.01 -10.13 14.97
CA SER A 136 -1.42 -10.04 15.34
C SER A 136 -1.77 -10.87 16.57
N GLY A 137 -1.13 -12.02 16.74
CA GLY A 137 -1.31 -12.88 17.91
C GLY A 137 -0.78 -12.23 19.18
N ALA A 138 0.37 -11.55 19.11
CA ALA A 138 0.90 -10.75 20.20
C ALA A 138 -0.02 -9.58 20.54
N THR A 139 -0.56 -8.86 19.54
CA THR A 139 -1.58 -7.83 19.75
C THR A 139 -2.78 -8.37 20.51
N LEU A 140 -3.32 -9.53 20.10
CA LEU A 140 -4.46 -10.16 20.76
C LEU A 140 -4.14 -10.53 22.22
N VAL A 141 -3.01 -11.19 22.45
CA VAL A 141 -2.60 -11.62 23.81
C VAL A 141 -2.39 -10.40 24.71
N PHE A 142 -1.68 -9.38 24.24
CA PHE A 142 -1.39 -8.19 25.03
C PHE A 142 -2.64 -7.34 25.28
N GLY A 143 -3.57 -7.27 24.32
CA GLY A 143 -4.86 -6.61 24.48
C GLY A 143 -5.77 -7.33 25.48
N VAL A 144 -5.85 -8.66 25.41
CA VAL A 144 -6.70 -9.46 26.35
C VAL A 144 -6.13 -9.49 27.76
N CYS A 145 -4.80 -9.61 27.90
CA CYS A 145 -4.14 -9.68 29.20
C CYS A 145 -3.79 -8.30 29.78
N GLU A 146 -4.11 -7.21 29.07
CA GLU A 146 -3.80 -5.82 29.46
C GLU A 146 -2.33 -5.65 29.89
N CYS A 147 -1.42 -6.32 29.17
CA CYS A 147 0.00 -6.46 29.55
C CYS A 147 0.99 -5.86 28.54
N ALA A 148 0.50 -5.04 27.61
CA ALA A 148 1.31 -4.36 26.62
C ALA A 148 2.38 -3.47 27.30
N ARG A 149 3.66 -3.72 26.99
CA ARG A 149 4.78 -2.87 27.37
C ARG A 149 5.49 -2.37 26.12
N PRO A 150 6.00 -1.12 26.09
CA PRO A 150 6.63 -0.56 24.89
C PRO A 150 7.75 -1.44 24.30
N GLU A 151 8.57 -2.03 25.16
CA GLU A 151 9.65 -2.94 24.72
C GLU A 151 9.09 -4.22 24.08
N LEU A 152 7.99 -4.75 24.61
CA LEU A 152 7.36 -5.96 24.08
C LEU A 152 6.63 -5.66 22.77
N THR A 153 5.96 -4.52 22.64
CA THR A 153 5.24 -4.15 21.42
C THR A 153 6.19 -3.99 20.24
N ILE A 154 7.35 -3.36 20.43
CA ILE A 154 8.36 -3.19 19.36
C ILE A 154 8.79 -4.55 18.80
N TRP A 155 9.14 -5.50 19.67
CA TRP A 155 9.75 -6.77 19.23
C TRP A 155 8.73 -7.84 18.83
N TRP A 156 7.52 -7.81 19.40
CA TRP A 156 6.50 -8.84 19.17
C TRP A 156 5.37 -8.41 18.25
N ILE A 157 5.17 -7.10 18.05
CA ILE A 157 4.14 -6.55 17.18
C ILE A 157 4.82 -5.87 15.98
N ASP A 158 5.53 -4.77 16.22
CA ASP A 158 6.01 -3.89 15.13
C ASP A 158 7.06 -4.57 14.26
N PHE A 159 8.05 -5.22 14.86
CA PHE A 159 9.11 -5.92 14.14
C PHE A 159 8.56 -7.06 13.27
N PRO A 160 7.71 -7.97 13.77
CA PRO A 160 7.07 -8.99 12.93
C PRO A 160 6.22 -8.40 11.79
N TYR A 161 5.41 -7.37 12.05
CA TYR A 161 4.64 -6.70 10.98
C TYR A 161 5.55 -6.10 9.91
N CYS A 162 6.62 -5.42 10.31
CA CYS A 162 7.59 -4.82 9.40
C CYS A 162 8.34 -5.88 8.58
N ALA A 163 8.90 -6.89 9.24
CA ALA A 163 9.62 -7.98 8.58
C ALA A 163 8.69 -8.79 7.65
N GLY A 164 7.44 -9.01 8.06
CA GLY A 164 6.41 -9.63 7.23
C GLY A 164 6.12 -8.81 5.97
N ALA A 165 5.92 -7.49 6.11
CA ALA A 165 5.69 -6.59 4.98
C ALA A 165 6.86 -6.58 3.98
N VAL A 166 8.11 -6.61 4.46
CA VAL A 166 9.30 -6.71 3.60
C VAL A 166 9.31 -8.02 2.80
N LEU A 167 8.93 -9.14 3.42
CA LEU A 167 8.82 -10.42 2.72
C LEU A 167 7.70 -10.43 1.70
N PHE A 168 6.55 -9.83 2.00
CA PHE A 168 5.45 -9.68 1.03
C PHE A 168 5.86 -8.79 -0.15
N LEU A 169 6.61 -7.70 0.11
CA LEU A 169 7.17 -6.85 -0.94
C LEU A 169 8.15 -7.65 -1.83
N PHE A 170 9.00 -8.48 -1.22
CA PHE A 170 9.89 -9.38 -1.96
C PHE A 170 9.11 -10.42 -2.77
N GLY A 171 8.04 -11.01 -2.22
CA GLY A 171 7.16 -11.92 -2.95
C GLY A 171 6.47 -11.23 -4.13
N ALA A 172 5.96 -10.01 -3.94
CA ALA A 172 5.37 -9.20 -5.01
C ALA A 172 6.39 -8.87 -6.11
N TRP A 173 7.64 -8.61 -5.75
CA TRP A 173 8.73 -8.46 -6.71
C TRP A 173 8.94 -9.73 -7.53
N VAL A 174 9.02 -10.88 -6.87
CA VAL A 174 9.18 -12.19 -7.53
C VAL A 174 8.01 -12.47 -8.47
N THR A 175 6.76 -12.24 -8.05
CA THR A 175 5.55 -12.38 -8.87
C THR A 175 5.60 -11.48 -10.09
N THR A 176 6.00 -10.22 -9.93
CA THR A 176 6.16 -9.26 -11.04
C THR A 176 7.18 -9.79 -12.06
N ARG A 177 8.28 -10.39 -11.59
CA ARG A 177 9.27 -11.00 -12.48
C ARG A 177 8.73 -12.25 -13.17
N MET A 178 7.95 -13.07 -12.47
CA MET A 178 7.31 -14.25 -13.03
C MET A 178 6.36 -13.86 -14.15
N TRP A 179 5.53 -12.84 -13.94
CA TRP A 179 4.69 -12.23 -14.97
C TRP A 179 5.49 -11.81 -16.20
N LYS A 180 6.60 -11.08 -15.98
CA LYS A 180 7.51 -10.64 -17.06
C LYS A 180 8.21 -11.78 -17.80
N ALA A 181 8.34 -12.95 -17.17
CA ALA A 181 8.90 -14.14 -17.79
C ALA A 181 7.84 -15.10 -18.34
N GLU A 182 6.59 -14.65 -18.48
CA GLU A 182 5.46 -15.45 -18.95
C GLU A 182 5.21 -16.70 -18.07
N GLN A 183 5.60 -16.64 -16.80
CA GLN A 183 5.40 -17.68 -15.80
C GLN A 183 4.13 -17.39 -15.02
N PHE A 184 2.98 -17.46 -15.69
CA PHE A 184 1.71 -17.06 -15.12
C PHE A 184 1.19 -18.09 -14.14
N GLY A 185 0.57 -17.62 -13.05
CA GLY A 185 -0.18 -18.50 -12.16
C GLY A 185 0.62 -19.59 -11.45
N LEU A 186 1.96 -19.64 -11.50
CA LEU A 186 2.69 -20.79 -10.96
C LEU A 186 2.47 -21.05 -9.46
N ALA A 187 1.97 -20.06 -8.71
CA ALA A 187 1.55 -20.25 -7.32
C ALA A 187 0.34 -21.19 -7.17
N PHE A 188 -0.78 -20.92 -7.87
CA PHE A 188 -2.07 -21.61 -7.69
C PHE A 188 -2.84 -21.97 -8.96
N MET A 189 -2.36 -21.49 -10.10
CA MET A 189 -3.03 -21.47 -11.40
C MET A 189 -2.05 -21.87 -12.51
N ASN A 190 -1.29 -22.95 -12.27
CA ASN A 190 -0.36 -23.51 -13.26
C ASN A 190 -1.07 -23.78 -14.60
N GLU A 191 -2.38 -24.04 -14.54
CA GLU A 191 -3.26 -24.33 -15.66
C GLU A 191 -3.40 -23.18 -16.65
N ILE A 192 -3.19 -21.91 -16.23
CA ILE A 192 -3.20 -20.76 -17.15
C ILE A 192 -2.13 -20.94 -18.23
N ASN A 193 -0.98 -21.54 -17.88
CA ASN A 193 0.08 -21.81 -18.84
C ASN A 193 -0.28 -22.89 -19.87
N ASN A 194 -1.32 -23.70 -19.61
CA ASN A 194 -1.82 -24.68 -20.58
C ASN A 194 -2.70 -24.03 -21.67
N PHE A 195 -3.24 -22.83 -21.41
CA PHE A 195 -4.13 -22.11 -22.33
C PHE A 195 -3.44 -20.94 -23.05
N ALA A 196 -2.27 -20.49 -22.56
CA ALA A 196 -1.45 -19.51 -23.25
C ALA A 196 -0.66 -20.17 -24.40
N PRO A 197 -0.75 -19.66 -25.65
CA PRO A 197 -0.02 -20.23 -26.78
C PRO A 197 1.44 -19.77 -26.77
N THR A 198 2.27 -20.19 -25.81
CA THR A 198 3.72 -20.05 -25.90
C THR A 198 4.47 -21.04 -25.00
N ALA A 199 5.53 -21.61 -25.57
CA ALA A 199 6.24 -22.79 -25.09
C ALA A 199 6.60 -22.77 -23.59
N PRO A 200 6.52 -23.92 -22.89
CA PRO A 200 7.00 -24.10 -21.50
C PRO A 200 8.51 -23.83 -21.31
N ASN A 201 9.20 -23.41 -22.37
CA ASN A 201 10.62 -23.07 -22.44
C ASN A 201 10.90 -21.79 -23.24
N SER A 202 9.97 -20.83 -23.29
CA SER A 202 10.24 -19.44 -23.69
C SER A 202 11.15 -18.76 -22.65
N ARG A 203 12.37 -19.31 -22.48
CA ARG A 203 13.44 -18.78 -21.64
C ARG A 203 14.00 -17.56 -22.34
N THR A 204 13.25 -16.48 -22.44
CA THR A 204 13.85 -15.21 -22.83
C THR A 204 14.54 -14.68 -21.57
N PRO A 205 15.88 -14.76 -21.47
CA PRO A 205 16.56 -14.24 -20.30
C PRO A 205 16.22 -12.76 -20.19
N GLU A 206 15.61 -12.41 -19.06
CA GLU A 206 15.27 -11.02 -18.78
C GLU A 206 16.55 -10.20 -18.72
N ASP A 207 16.60 -9.13 -19.51
CA ASP A 207 17.70 -8.19 -19.56
C ASP A 207 17.96 -7.61 -18.15
N ALA A 208 19.22 -7.58 -17.71
CA ALA A 208 19.59 -7.09 -16.38
C ALA A 208 19.09 -5.65 -16.15
N THR A 209 19.11 -4.82 -17.19
CA THR A 209 18.57 -3.46 -17.16
C THR A 209 17.07 -3.44 -16.88
N GLN A 210 16.31 -4.39 -17.44
CA GLN A 210 14.88 -4.53 -17.18
C GLN A 210 14.58 -5.03 -15.76
N LYS A 211 15.47 -5.83 -15.17
CA LYS A 211 15.35 -6.26 -13.76
C LYS A 211 15.49 -5.07 -12.81
N ALA A 212 16.54 -4.27 -13.03
CA ALA A 212 16.81 -3.08 -12.24
C ALA A 212 15.68 -2.06 -12.42
N ALA A 213 15.21 -1.85 -13.64
CA ALA A 213 14.08 -0.97 -13.93
C ALA A 213 12.83 -1.38 -13.15
N THR A 214 12.44 -2.67 -13.21
CA THR A 214 11.26 -3.17 -12.47
C THR A 214 11.37 -2.88 -10.97
N ALA A 215 12.54 -3.06 -10.36
CA ALA A 215 12.76 -2.74 -8.95
C ALA A 215 12.59 -1.24 -8.65
N VAL A 216 13.12 -0.36 -9.52
CA VAL A 216 12.94 1.10 -9.41
C VAL A 216 11.47 1.49 -9.52
N TYR A 217 10.73 0.93 -10.49
CA TYR A 217 9.29 1.23 -10.65
C TYR A 217 8.47 0.72 -9.47
N MET A 218 8.81 -0.41 -8.86
CA MET A 218 8.13 -0.85 -7.63
C MET A 218 8.43 0.09 -6.47
N ALA A 219 9.69 0.49 -6.28
CA ALA A 219 10.04 1.45 -5.23
C ALA A 219 9.31 2.78 -5.45
N PHE A 220 9.23 3.23 -6.70
CA PHE A 220 8.48 4.42 -7.10
C PHE A 220 6.98 4.30 -6.76
N ALA A 221 6.36 3.18 -7.10
CA ALA A 221 4.96 2.91 -6.73
C ALA A 221 4.75 2.90 -5.22
N ALA A 222 5.60 2.19 -4.47
CA ALA A 222 5.51 2.11 -3.01
C ALA A 222 5.68 3.48 -2.33
N VAL A 223 6.70 4.25 -2.71
CA VAL A 223 6.94 5.58 -2.12
C VAL A 223 5.87 6.58 -2.55
N SER A 224 5.33 6.49 -3.77
CA SER A 224 4.22 7.34 -4.21
C SER A 224 2.93 7.11 -3.39
N LEU A 225 2.69 5.86 -2.97
CA LEU A 225 1.57 5.54 -2.09
C LEU A 225 1.80 6.12 -0.68
N LEU A 226 3.01 5.98 -0.15
CA LEU A 226 3.38 6.56 1.14
C LEU A 226 3.20 8.09 1.14
N ASP A 227 3.71 8.77 0.12
CA ASP A 227 3.58 10.23 -0.05
C ASP A 227 2.10 10.66 -0.15
N PHE A 228 1.29 9.98 -0.96
CA PHE A 228 -0.15 10.26 -1.08
C PHE A 228 -0.88 10.11 0.27
N CYS A 229 -0.60 9.04 1.02
CA CYS A 229 -1.20 8.81 2.33
C CYS A 229 -0.73 9.83 3.37
N SER A 230 0.56 10.17 3.37
CA SER A 230 1.14 11.15 4.29
C SER A 230 0.60 12.55 4.05
N LEU A 231 0.39 12.96 2.79
CA LEU A 231 -0.25 14.24 2.47
C LEU A 231 -1.72 14.25 2.92
N SER A 232 -2.45 13.17 2.66
CA SER A 232 -3.85 13.05 3.09
C SER A 232 -3.98 13.16 4.61
N ALA A 233 -3.06 12.52 5.34
CA ALA A 233 -2.95 12.59 6.79
C ALA A 233 -2.61 14.00 7.29
N TRP A 234 -1.67 14.68 6.63
CA TRP A 234 -1.28 16.06 6.94
C TRP A 234 -2.48 17.00 6.88
N HIS A 235 -3.25 16.95 5.80
CA HIS A 235 -4.39 17.83 5.63
C HIS A 235 -5.57 17.50 6.55
N ALA A 236 -5.81 16.22 6.85
CA ALA A 236 -6.86 15.82 7.79
C ALA A 236 -6.63 16.41 9.19
N HIS A 237 -5.37 16.64 9.57
CA HIS A 237 -4.98 17.19 10.87
C HIS A 237 -4.98 18.73 10.91
N GLU A 238 -4.60 19.39 9.82
CA GLU A 238 -4.52 20.85 9.73
C GLU A 238 -5.84 21.53 9.29
N ILE A 239 -7.02 20.88 9.42
CA ILE A 239 -8.33 21.47 9.08
C ILE A 239 -8.66 22.76 9.88
N GLY A 240 -7.88 23.12 10.90
CA GLY A 240 -7.94 24.41 11.60
C GLY A 240 -7.01 25.51 11.05
N GLY A 241 -6.10 25.21 10.12
CA GLY A 241 -5.14 26.14 9.55
C GLY A 241 -5.59 26.69 8.19
N VAL A 242 -5.41 27.99 7.98
CA VAL A 242 -5.71 28.66 6.70
C VAL A 242 -4.71 28.20 5.64
N HIS A 243 -4.95 27.05 5.01
CA HIS A 243 -4.24 26.66 3.80
C HIS A 243 -4.74 27.48 2.63
N HIS A 244 -3.82 28.04 1.86
CA HIS A 244 -4.18 28.67 0.59
C HIS A 244 -4.76 27.58 -0.33
N PRO A 245 -6.03 27.66 -0.75
CA PRO A 245 -6.74 26.55 -1.40
C PRO A 245 -6.08 26.08 -2.70
N ILE A 246 -5.35 26.97 -3.37
CA ILE A 246 -4.58 26.66 -4.57
C ILE A 246 -3.38 25.76 -4.26
N ILE A 247 -2.66 26.01 -3.15
CA ILE A 247 -1.48 25.21 -2.77
C ILE A 247 -1.93 23.79 -2.41
N PHE A 248 -3.00 23.67 -1.61
CA PHE A 248 -3.62 22.38 -1.29
C PHE A 248 -4.00 21.61 -2.57
N SER A 249 -4.72 22.27 -3.48
CA SER A 249 -5.18 21.63 -4.71
C SER A 249 -4.01 21.18 -5.58
N GLU A 250 -2.92 21.96 -5.65
CA GLU A 250 -1.71 21.59 -6.36
C GLU A 250 -1.02 20.37 -5.72
N GLU A 251 -0.79 20.38 -4.41
CA GLU A 251 -0.12 19.28 -3.71
C GLU A 251 -0.93 17.98 -3.83
N PHE A 252 -2.26 18.05 -3.66
CA PHE A 252 -3.16 16.92 -3.80
C PHE A 252 -3.18 16.37 -5.23
N LEU A 253 -3.29 17.24 -6.24
CA LEU A 253 -3.25 16.83 -7.65
C LEU A 253 -1.90 16.22 -8.02
N THR A 254 -0.80 16.80 -7.54
CA THR A 254 0.55 16.32 -7.81
C THR A 254 0.79 14.95 -7.20
N THR A 255 0.43 14.73 -5.93
CA THR A 255 0.60 13.42 -5.26
C THR A 255 -0.32 12.35 -5.86
N THR A 256 -1.57 12.70 -6.18
CA THR A 256 -2.50 11.80 -6.88
C THR A 256 -1.98 11.41 -8.26
N THR A 257 -1.49 12.38 -9.02
CA THR A 257 -0.92 12.15 -10.36
C THR A 257 0.31 11.26 -10.28
N ASN A 258 1.20 11.50 -9.32
CA ASN A 258 2.38 10.68 -9.10
C ASN A 258 2.01 9.25 -8.73
N PHE A 259 1.03 9.06 -7.84
CA PHE A 259 0.51 7.74 -7.48
C PHE A 259 -0.02 6.99 -8.72
N VAL A 260 -0.90 7.62 -9.50
CA VAL A 260 -1.47 7.01 -10.71
C VAL A 260 -0.38 6.70 -11.74
N ALA A 261 0.55 7.64 -11.96
CA ALA A 261 1.65 7.49 -12.91
C ALA A 261 2.60 6.34 -12.51
N ALA A 262 2.99 6.27 -11.23
CA ALA A 262 3.89 5.24 -10.74
C ALA A 262 3.31 3.83 -10.91
N HIS A 263 2.03 3.65 -10.55
CA HIS A 263 1.34 2.37 -10.69
C HIS A 263 1.10 2.01 -12.16
N SER A 264 0.72 2.97 -12.99
CA SER A 264 0.53 2.76 -14.43
C SER A 264 1.83 2.40 -15.15
N LEU A 265 2.94 3.05 -14.81
CA LEU A 265 4.26 2.73 -15.34
C LEU A 265 4.74 1.36 -14.89
N LEU A 266 4.51 1.00 -13.62
CA LEU A 266 4.81 -0.34 -13.12
C LEU A 266 4.07 -1.40 -13.94
N LEU A 267 2.74 -1.26 -14.11
CA LEU A 267 1.92 -2.15 -14.94
C LEU A 267 2.40 -2.20 -16.40
N LEU A 268 2.76 -1.07 -17.00
CA LEU A 268 3.29 -1.04 -18.36
C LEU A 268 4.61 -1.83 -18.47
N VAL A 269 5.51 -1.67 -17.51
CA VAL A 269 6.83 -2.32 -17.50
C VAL A 269 6.75 -3.83 -17.23
N THR A 270 5.68 -4.32 -16.61
CA THR A 270 5.43 -5.76 -16.48
C THR A 270 5.07 -6.41 -17.83
N VAL A 271 4.45 -5.65 -18.74
CA VAL A 271 4.07 -6.09 -20.10
C VAL A 271 5.21 -5.92 -21.10
N VAL A 272 6.09 -4.92 -20.91
CA VAL A 272 7.26 -4.72 -21.79
C VAL A 272 8.36 -5.73 -21.47
N HIS A 273 8.37 -6.85 -22.20
CA HIS A 273 9.30 -7.96 -21.97
C HIS A 273 10.75 -7.68 -22.40
N ARG A 274 10.98 -6.80 -23.39
CA ARG A 274 12.33 -6.51 -23.93
C ARG A 274 12.53 -5.02 -24.19
N SER A 275 13.70 -4.51 -23.81
CA SER A 275 14.20 -3.23 -24.31
C SER A 275 14.44 -3.35 -25.81
N PRO A 276 13.89 -2.46 -26.66
CA PRO A 276 14.23 -2.45 -28.07
C PRO A 276 15.74 -2.23 -28.25
N ALA A 277 16.41 -3.10 -29.01
CA ALA A 277 17.85 -2.98 -29.25
C ALA A 277 18.21 -1.87 -30.26
N VAL A 278 17.22 -1.40 -31.00
CA VAL A 278 17.39 -0.44 -32.10
C VAL A 278 17.20 0.99 -31.60
N SER A 279 18.07 1.89 -32.03
CA SER A 279 17.91 3.33 -31.84
C SER A 279 16.71 3.85 -32.64
N PRO A 280 15.91 4.79 -32.12
CA PRO A 280 16.10 5.58 -30.89
C PRO A 280 15.50 4.94 -29.62
N TYR A 281 14.76 3.84 -29.76
CA TYR A 281 13.96 3.24 -28.70
C TYR A 281 14.78 2.77 -27.49
N LYS A 282 16.01 2.30 -27.69
CA LYS A 282 16.93 1.97 -26.60
C LYS A 282 17.16 3.17 -25.68
N TYR A 283 17.46 4.33 -26.26
CA TYR A 283 17.73 5.55 -25.49
C TYR A 283 16.47 6.08 -24.82
N LEU A 284 15.30 5.91 -25.45
CA LEU A 284 14.02 6.27 -24.85
C LEU A 284 13.76 5.47 -23.57
N MET A 285 14.04 4.16 -23.55
CA MET A 285 13.89 3.33 -22.34
C MET A 285 14.84 3.77 -21.22
N TRP A 286 16.07 4.18 -21.55
CA TRP A 286 17.02 4.70 -20.58
C TRP A 286 16.56 6.05 -20.01
N LEU A 287 16.04 6.92 -20.88
CA LEU A 287 15.46 8.20 -20.45
C LEU A 287 14.27 7.98 -19.52
N MET A 288 13.35 7.05 -19.83
CA MET A 288 12.23 6.72 -18.94
C MET A 288 12.68 6.23 -17.57
N GLN A 289 13.73 5.39 -17.51
CA GLN A 289 14.31 4.93 -16.24
C GLN A 289 14.95 6.07 -15.45
N LEU A 290 15.67 6.97 -16.12
CA LEU A 290 16.23 8.16 -15.49
C LEU A 290 15.13 9.06 -14.93
N VAL A 291 14.07 9.29 -15.70
CA VAL A 291 12.90 10.06 -15.24
C VAL A 291 12.26 9.39 -14.02
N ALA A 292 12.04 8.08 -14.05
CA ALA A 292 11.51 7.34 -12.90
C ALA A 292 12.40 7.46 -11.65
N LEU A 293 13.73 7.43 -11.81
CA LEU A 293 14.67 7.65 -10.70
C LEU A 293 14.57 9.08 -10.14
N LEU A 294 14.51 10.09 -11.00
CA LEU A 294 14.37 11.48 -10.58
C LEU A 294 13.05 11.72 -9.83
N TYR A 295 11.94 11.17 -10.33
CA TYR A 295 10.66 11.21 -9.63
C TYR A 295 10.70 10.45 -8.31
N LEU A 296 11.28 9.24 -8.28
CA LEU A 296 11.46 8.48 -7.05
C LEU A 296 12.26 9.30 -6.02
N SER A 297 13.38 9.92 -6.40
CA SER A 297 14.15 10.79 -5.53
C SER A 297 13.33 11.99 -5.04
N SER A 298 12.60 12.67 -5.94
CA SER A 298 11.76 13.82 -5.58
C SER A 298 10.66 13.46 -4.58
N ILE A 299 9.92 12.38 -4.83
CA ILE A 299 8.87 11.91 -3.92
C ILE A 299 9.47 11.42 -2.62
N THR A 300 10.62 10.73 -2.64
CA THR A 300 11.28 10.28 -1.41
C THR A 300 11.66 11.48 -0.53
N LEU A 301 12.23 12.54 -1.11
CA LEU A 301 12.56 13.76 -0.37
C LEU A 301 11.32 14.46 0.18
N ARG A 302 10.22 14.50 -0.60
CA ARG A 302 8.93 15.04 -0.14
C ARG A 302 8.36 14.23 1.01
N TRP A 303 8.38 12.90 0.89
CA TRP A 303 7.94 12.01 1.94
C TRP A 303 8.79 12.15 3.20
N LEU A 304 10.10 12.28 3.08
CA LEU A 304 11.01 12.53 4.22
C LEU A 304 10.79 13.89 4.88
N LYS A 305 10.31 14.90 4.15
CA LYS A 305 9.89 16.18 4.72
C LYS A 305 8.83 15.96 5.81
N TYR A 306 7.90 15.02 5.59
CA TYR A 306 6.86 14.68 6.56
C TYR A 306 7.41 14.05 7.85
N PHE A 307 8.64 13.53 7.86
CA PHE A 307 9.27 13.00 9.09
C PHE A 307 10.23 13.99 9.75
N THR A 308 10.54 15.10 9.10
CA THR A 308 11.55 16.06 9.57
C THR A 308 10.96 17.40 9.96
N ASP A 309 9.70 17.67 9.58
CA ASP A 309 9.00 18.89 9.98
C ASP A 309 8.62 18.80 11.48
N PRO A 310 9.07 19.73 12.34
CA PRO A 310 8.84 19.69 13.78
C PRO A 310 7.36 19.65 14.17
N ARG A 311 6.47 20.15 13.31
CA ARG A 311 5.01 20.11 13.49
C ARG A 311 4.46 18.68 13.59
N TYR A 312 5.23 17.67 13.19
CA TYR A 312 4.86 16.25 13.32
C TYR A 312 5.10 15.64 14.71
N PHE A 313 5.94 16.26 15.55
CA PHE A 313 6.34 15.70 16.85
C PHE A 313 5.83 16.51 18.05
N THR A 314 5.26 17.69 17.81
CA THR A 314 4.65 18.51 18.85
C THR A 314 3.16 18.20 18.94
N ASP A 315 2.79 17.23 19.78
CA ASP A 315 1.42 17.07 20.31
C ASP A 315 1.08 18.19 21.31
N THR A 316 1.50 19.42 21.07
CA THR A 316 0.93 20.55 21.80
C THR A 316 -0.40 20.86 21.14
N PRO A 317 -1.55 20.66 21.82
CA PRO A 317 -2.76 21.33 21.38
C PRO A 317 -2.38 22.80 21.29
N SER A 318 -2.46 23.38 20.11
CA SER A 318 -2.25 24.80 19.96
C SER A 318 -3.41 25.47 20.68
N ASP A 319 -3.23 25.75 21.96
CA ASP A 319 -3.93 26.80 22.71
C ASP A 319 -3.56 28.19 22.16
N HIS A 320 -2.99 28.26 20.95
CA HIS A 320 -3.08 29.45 20.14
C HIS A 320 -4.56 29.61 19.76
N GLU A 321 -5.27 30.36 20.61
CA GLU A 321 -6.24 31.32 20.11
C GLU A 321 -5.71 31.84 18.77
N PRO A 322 -6.50 31.79 17.70
CA PRO A 322 -6.08 32.41 16.46
C PRO A 322 -5.81 33.88 16.84
N GLU A 323 -4.53 34.28 16.83
CA GLU A 323 -4.18 35.67 16.60
C GLU A 323 -4.75 35.96 15.22
N VAL A 324 -6.01 36.41 15.22
CA VAL A 324 -6.62 37.10 14.12
C VAL A 324 -5.71 38.30 13.90
N GLU A 325 -4.72 38.16 13.02
CA GLU A 325 -4.08 39.30 12.40
C GLU A 325 -5.22 40.17 11.87
N GLY A 326 -5.46 41.28 12.58
CA GLY A 326 -6.58 42.21 12.41
C GLY A 326 -6.50 43.00 11.11
N GLY A 327 -6.40 42.32 9.96
CA GLY A 327 -6.27 42.95 8.65
C GLY A 327 -7.58 43.04 7.86
N LEU A 328 -8.58 42.23 8.18
CA LEU A 328 -9.80 42.10 7.35
C LEU A 328 -11.12 42.42 8.05
N TRP A 329 -11.16 42.39 9.40
CA TRP A 329 -12.35 42.81 10.15
C TRP A 329 -12.38 44.32 10.43
N GLU A 330 -11.22 44.96 10.65
CA GLU A 330 -11.15 46.41 10.85
C GLU A 330 -11.54 47.21 9.58
N GLN A 331 -11.30 46.67 8.39
CA GLN A 331 -11.72 47.32 7.14
C GLN A 331 -13.23 47.32 6.95
N LYS A 332 -13.94 46.32 7.50
CA LYS A 332 -15.39 46.22 7.37
C LYS A 332 -16.11 47.14 8.37
N GLU A 333 -15.59 47.25 9.59
CA GLU A 333 -16.12 48.21 10.58
C GLU A 333 -15.80 49.66 10.20
N ALA A 334 -14.66 49.95 9.57
CA ALA A 334 -14.34 51.29 9.06
C ALA A 334 -15.20 51.70 7.85
N LEU A 335 -15.72 50.74 7.08
CA LEU A 335 -16.63 50.99 5.95
C LEU A 335 -18.11 51.05 6.37
N GLU A 336 -18.49 50.40 7.47
CA GLU A 336 -19.86 50.39 8.00
C GLU A 336 -20.10 51.52 9.03
N ALA A 337 -19.06 52.04 9.68
CA ALA A 337 -19.11 53.22 10.55
C ALA A 337 -18.99 54.54 9.75
N GLY A 338 -19.99 54.84 8.92
CA GLY A 338 -20.09 56.13 8.26
C GLY A 338 -20.25 57.28 9.26
N SER A 339 -19.24 58.15 9.38
CA SER A 339 -19.46 59.58 9.62
C SER A 339 -18.23 60.41 9.24
N GLY A 340 -18.41 61.35 8.29
CA GLY A 340 -17.54 62.54 8.16
C GLY A 340 -16.41 62.47 7.13
N VAL A 341 -16.72 62.27 5.85
CA VAL A 341 -15.80 62.65 4.78
C VAL A 341 -15.88 64.17 4.57
N GLU A 342 -14.98 64.93 5.17
CA GLU A 342 -14.66 66.29 4.71
C GLU A 342 -13.55 66.20 3.65
N PHE A 343 -13.91 66.42 2.39
CA PHE A 343 -12.95 66.68 1.32
C PHE A 343 -12.48 68.13 1.41
N THR A 344 -11.28 68.36 1.95
CA THR A 344 -10.54 69.60 1.67
C THR A 344 -9.62 69.38 0.47
N PHE A 345 -10.03 69.86 -0.69
CA PHE A 345 -9.11 70.16 -1.78
C PHE A 345 -8.26 71.37 -1.38
N ARG A 346 -6.93 71.24 -1.47
CA ARG A 346 -6.04 72.40 -1.56
C ARG A 346 -5.60 72.54 -3.02
N GLU A 347 -5.91 73.70 -3.57
CA GLU A 347 -5.40 74.23 -4.84
C GLU A 347 -3.87 74.38 -4.83
#